data_AF-A0A368W8I4-F1
#
_entry.id   AF-A0A368W8I4-F1
#
_cell.length_a   1.000
_cell.length_b   1.000
_cell.length_c   1.000
_cell.angle_alpha   90.00
_cell.angle_beta   90.00
_cell.angle_gamma   90.00
#
_symmetry.space_group_name_H-M   'P 1'
#
loop_
_entity.id
_entity.type
_entity.pdbx_description
1 polymer ?
#
loop_
_entity_poly.entity_id
_entity_poly.type
_entity_poly.pdbx_seq_one_letter_code
_entity_poly.pdbx_strand_id
1 'polypeptide(L)'
;MNSFQEQAVMNSLINRLIIEDKLYTKIAISESLGSFGEEASKELIQYLGNVGNNQHKSLPNKKFKKKNYPLPRDIIARTICKIGKSALNSLKKCLYNGDYNQILEAIDSIGYISFYEDDQTLEKDIINMIKKYKNDELMLWKLIRALQSFKSENVKNLLKEYSNSKVKQLRWEAERGLNQIKRKKK
;
A
#
# COMPACT_ATOMS: atom_id res chain seq x y z
N MET A 1 7.82 22.64 -20.91
CA MET A 1 8.93 22.60 -19.94
C MET A 1 9.89 21.53 -20.42
N ASN A 2 11.22 21.70 -20.34
CA ASN A 2 12.12 20.61 -20.75
C ASN A 2 12.23 19.57 -19.61
N SER A 3 12.61 18.33 -19.94
CA SER A 3 12.63 17.22 -18.97
C SER A 3 13.48 17.49 -17.72
N PHE A 4 14.57 18.26 -17.87
CA PHE A 4 15.42 18.68 -16.76
C PHE A 4 14.69 19.59 -15.76
N GLN A 5 13.92 20.56 -16.25
CA GLN A 5 13.14 21.46 -15.39
C GLN A 5 12.03 20.71 -14.65
N GLU A 6 11.36 19.74 -15.30
CA GLU A 6 10.34 18.91 -14.65
C GLU A 6 10.93 18.05 -13.54
N GLN A 7 12.08 17.42 -13.76
CA GLN A 7 12.78 16.65 -12.73
C GLN A 7 13.18 17.52 -11.52
N ALA A 8 13.69 18.73 -11.76
CA ALA A 8 14.09 19.65 -10.70
C ALA A 8 12.89 20.08 -9.84
N VAL A 9 11.74 20.35 -10.46
CA VAL A 9 10.50 20.67 -9.75
C VAL A 9 10.00 19.49 -8.95
N MET A 10 9.97 18.29 -9.54
CA MET A 10 9.57 17.06 -8.84
C MET A 10 10.43 16.81 -7.60
N ASN A 11 11.75 16.90 -7.74
CA ASN A 11 12.68 16.72 -6.61
C ASN A 11 12.45 17.76 -5.51
N SER A 12 12.18 19.02 -5.88
CA SER A 12 11.87 20.09 -4.93
C SER A 12 10.58 19.80 -4.15
N LEU A 13 9.55 19.28 -4.84
CA LEU A 13 8.30 18.86 -4.22
C LEU A 13 8.48 17.68 -3.26
N ILE A 14 9.25 16.66 -3.65
CA ILE A 14 9.57 15.51 -2.79
C ILE A 14 10.32 15.97 -1.53
N ASN A 15 11.37 16.77 -1.70
CA ASN A 15 12.14 17.31 -0.58
C ASN A 15 11.26 18.13 0.37
N ARG A 16 10.32 18.92 -0.16
CA ARG A 16 9.37 19.65 0.67
C ARG A 16 8.41 18.70 1.40
N LEU A 17 7.86 17.69 0.72
CA LEU A 17 6.94 16.72 1.30
C LEU A 17 7.52 16.02 2.54
N ILE A 18 8.80 15.66 2.48
CA ILE A 18 9.51 14.93 3.55
C ILE A 18 9.53 15.72 4.86
N ILE A 19 9.74 17.04 4.80
CA ILE A 19 9.90 17.89 5.99
C ILE A 19 8.64 18.69 6.36
N GLU A 20 7.63 18.72 5.48
CA GLU A 20 6.41 19.48 5.71
C GLU A 20 5.69 18.99 6.97
N ASP A 21 5.02 19.88 7.71
CA ASP A 21 4.25 19.54 8.90
C ASP A 21 2.74 19.80 8.71
N LYS A 22 2.37 20.74 7.83
CA LYS A 22 0.97 21.12 7.59
C LYS A 22 0.27 20.13 6.67
N LEU A 23 -0.84 19.57 7.16
CA LEU A 23 -1.60 18.55 6.47
C LEU A 23 -2.09 18.98 5.08
N TYR A 24 -2.66 20.19 4.96
CA TYR A 24 -3.19 20.66 3.68
C TYR A 24 -2.10 20.90 2.65
N THR A 25 -0.94 21.41 3.08
CA THR A 25 0.24 21.57 2.23
C THR A 25 0.74 20.22 1.75
N LYS A 26 0.82 19.20 2.63
CA LYS A 26 1.15 17.82 2.22
C LYS A 26 0.20 17.30 1.16
N ILE A 27 -1.10 17.50 1.34
CA ILE A 27 -2.11 17.03 0.38
C ILE A 27 -1.90 17.68 -0.99
N ALA A 28 -1.70 19.00 -1.04
CA ALA A 28 -1.43 19.72 -2.28
C ALA A 28 -0.15 19.24 -2.96
N ILE A 29 0.95 19.08 -2.21
CA ILE A 29 2.20 18.54 -2.73
C ILE A 29 2.01 17.12 -3.27
N SER A 30 1.32 16.24 -2.52
CA SER A 30 1.03 14.88 -2.96
C SER A 30 0.21 14.84 -4.26
N GLU A 31 -0.73 15.78 -4.44
CA GLU A 31 -1.52 15.89 -5.66
C GLU A 31 -0.69 16.36 -6.84
N SER A 32 0.19 17.35 -6.63
CA SER A 32 1.16 17.78 -7.65
C SER A 32 2.14 16.66 -8.01
N LEU A 33 2.64 15.88 -7.05
CA LEU A 33 3.50 14.73 -7.32
C LEU A 33 2.75 13.62 -8.08
N GLY A 34 1.45 13.46 -7.83
CA GLY A 34 0.60 12.52 -8.56
C GLY A 34 0.59 12.77 -10.07
N SER A 35 0.67 14.04 -10.52
CA SER A 35 0.65 14.37 -11.95
C SER A 35 1.95 14.04 -12.69
N PHE A 36 3.07 13.78 -11.98
CA PHE A 36 4.33 13.34 -12.59
C PHE A 36 4.34 11.84 -12.93
N GLY A 37 3.32 11.08 -12.50
CA GLY A 37 3.16 9.68 -12.91
C GLY A 37 4.27 8.75 -12.43
N GLU A 38 4.70 7.84 -13.30
CA GLU A 38 5.66 6.78 -12.97
C GLU A 38 7.02 7.32 -12.49
N GLU A 39 7.49 8.44 -13.04
CA GLU A 39 8.79 9.02 -12.66
C GLU A 39 8.81 9.44 -11.18
N ALA A 40 7.74 10.07 -10.69
CA ALA A 40 7.62 10.37 -9.26
C ALA A 40 7.59 9.11 -8.40
N SER A 41 6.98 8.02 -8.87
CA SER A 41 6.94 6.76 -8.12
C SER A 41 8.34 6.17 -7.92
N LYS A 42 9.20 6.23 -8.94
CA LYS A 42 10.59 5.74 -8.87
C LYS A 42 11.39 6.46 -7.79
N GLU A 43 11.24 7.78 -7.70
CA GLU A 43 11.94 8.59 -6.69
C GLU A 43 11.31 8.43 -5.29
N LEU A 44 9.99 8.47 -5.19
CA LEU A 44 9.27 8.40 -3.91
C LEU A 44 9.54 7.11 -3.14
N ILE A 45 9.72 5.97 -3.83
CA ILE A 45 9.98 4.68 -3.18
C ILE A 45 11.19 4.71 -2.25
N GLN A 46 12.19 5.53 -2.54
CA GLN A 46 13.40 5.67 -1.70
C GLN A 46 13.06 6.12 -0.27
N TYR A 47 11.96 6.86 -0.10
CA TYR A 47 11.53 7.44 1.19
C TYR A 47 10.40 6.65 1.86
N LEU A 48 9.91 5.59 1.22
CA LEU A 48 8.74 4.84 1.65
C LEU A 48 8.95 4.20 3.04
N GLY A 49 8.04 4.47 3.99
CA GLY A 49 8.14 3.96 5.35
C GLY A 49 9.12 4.69 6.27
N ASN A 50 9.86 5.68 5.75
CA ASN A 50 10.92 6.38 6.46
C ASN A 50 10.59 7.86 6.75
N VAL A 51 9.40 8.35 6.38
CA VAL A 51 8.97 9.74 6.59
C VAL A 51 7.90 9.84 7.67
N GLY A 52 8.21 10.59 8.75
CA GLY A 52 7.31 10.74 9.89
C GLY A 52 7.21 9.47 10.75
N ASN A 53 6.16 9.38 11.58
CA ASN A 53 6.01 8.32 12.59
C ASN A 53 4.60 7.71 12.65
N ASN A 54 3.77 7.92 11.63
CA ASN A 54 2.36 7.51 11.61
C ASN A 54 2.15 6.04 11.23
N GLN A 55 3.18 5.38 10.70
CA GLN A 55 3.18 4.01 10.23
C GLN A 55 2.79 3.03 11.35
N HIS A 56 2.26 1.88 10.95
CA HIS A 56 1.99 0.81 11.90
C HIS A 56 3.32 0.18 12.33
N LYS A 57 3.71 0.38 13.60
CA LYS A 57 4.86 -0.30 14.23
C LYS A 57 4.49 -1.62 14.92
N SER A 58 3.19 -1.88 15.06
CA SER A 58 2.63 -3.08 15.69
C SER A 58 1.23 -3.35 15.15
N LEU A 59 0.72 -4.55 15.41
CA LEU A 59 -0.66 -4.92 15.11
C LEU A 59 -1.66 -3.94 15.77
N PRO A 60 -2.79 -3.61 15.10
CA PRO A 60 -3.78 -2.71 15.67
C PRO A 60 -4.54 -3.36 16.83
N ASN A 61 -4.95 -2.53 17.78
CA ASN A 61 -5.77 -2.96 18.92
C ASN A 61 -7.27 -3.05 18.61
N LYS A 62 -7.72 -2.51 17.47
CA LYS A 62 -9.13 -2.44 17.08
C LYS A 62 -9.32 -2.86 15.62
N LYS A 63 -10.41 -3.57 15.34
CA LYS A 63 -10.85 -3.94 13.98
C LYS A 63 -11.18 -2.70 13.16
N PHE A 64 -10.75 -2.67 11.91
CA PHE A 64 -11.16 -1.64 10.95
C PHE A 64 -12.59 -1.92 10.46
N LYS A 65 -13.53 -1.02 10.75
CA LYS A 65 -14.97 -1.23 10.52
C LYS A 65 -15.51 -0.62 9.22
N LYS A 66 -14.75 0.23 8.54
CA LYS A 66 -15.24 0.93 7.35
C LYS A 66 -15.29 0.01 6.13
N LYS A 67 -16.21 0.33 5.22
CA LYS A 67 -16.42 -0.40 3.95
C LYS A 67 -15.38 -0.06 2.88
N ASN A 68 -14.70 1.06 2.99
CA ASN A 68 -13.64 1.43 2.05
C ASN A 68 -12.34 0.68 2.37
N TYR A 69 -11.41 0.66 1.42
CA TYR A 69 -10.06 0.17 1.69
C TYR A 69 -9.35 1.15 2.63
N PRO A 70 -8.57 0.69 3.63
CA PRO A 70 -7.85 1.57 4.54
C PRO A 70 -6.85 2.46 3.79
N LEU A 71 -6.91 3.77 4.01
CA LEU A 71 -5.89 4.68 3.48
C LEU A 71 -4.53 4.37 4.13
N PRO A 72 -3.43 4.30 3.35
CA PRO A 72 -2.08 4.15 3.92
C PRO A 72 -1.78 5.22 4.96
N ARG A 73 -1.01 4.89 5.99
CA ARG A 73 -0.65 5.84 7.05
C ARG A 73 0.62 6.62 6.74
N ASP A 74 1.53 5.99 6.01
CA ASP A 74 2.73 6.61 5.48
C ASP A 74 2.38 7.67 4.42
N ILE A 75 3.01 8.84 4.50
CA ILE A 75 2.70 9.95 3.58
C ILE A 75 3.23 9.69 2.17
N ILE A 76 4.35 8.98 2.05
CA ILE A 76 4.94 8.62 0.76
C ILE A 76 4.05 7.59 0.08
N ALA A 77 3.61 6.55 0.79
CA ALA A 77 2.62 5.58 0.33
C ALA A 77 1.32 6.27 -0.15
N ARG A 78 0.79 7.20 0.64
CA ARG A 78 -0.40 7.99 0.26
C ARG A 78 -0.18 8.79 -1.02
N THR A 79 1.02 9.32 -1.22
CA THR A 79 1.38 10.07 -2.42
C THR A 79 1.51 9.13 -3.62
N ILE A 80 2.16 7.98 -3.46
CA ILE A 80 2.24 6.94 -4.49
C ILE A 80 0.83 6.46 -4.89
N CYS A 81 -0.12 6.36 -3.96
CA CYS A 81 -1.50 6.04 -4.30
C CYS A 81 -2.21 7.11 -5.17
N LYS A 82 -1.73 8.36 -5.20
CA LYS A 82 -2.24 9.40 -6.11
C LYS A 82 -1.73 9.22 -7.54
N ILE A 83 -0.60 8.54 -7.72
CA ILE A 83 -0.04 8.16 -9.02
C ILE A 83 -0.86 7.02 -9.64
N GLY A 84 -1.34 6.08 -8.82
CA GLY A 84 -2.24 5.01 -9.24
C GLY A 84 -1.51 3.84 -9.91
N LYS A 85 -2.18 3.16 -10.86
CA LYS A 85 -1.67 1.96 -11.54
C LYS A 85 -0.24 2.06 -12.09
N SER A 86 0.18 3.21 -12.59
CA SER A 86 1.54 3.41 -13.12
C SER A 86 2.64 3.22 -12.06
N ALA A 87 2.31 3.33 -10.77
CA ALA A 87 3.24 3.03 -9.69
C ALA A 87 3.44 1.53 -9.40
N LEU A 88 2.57 0.64 -9.90
CA LEU A 88 2.57 -0.78 -9.51
C LEU A 88 3.88 -1.50 -9.89
N ASN A 89 4.50 -1.15 -11.01
CA ASN A 89 5.79 -1.73 -11.41
C ASN A 89 6.90 -1.40 -10.41
N SER A 90 6.99 -0.15 -10.00
CA SER A 90 8.00 0.31 -9.03
C SER A 90 7.72 -0.29 -7.65
N LEU A 91 6.45 -0.32 -7.22
CA LEU A 91 6.03 -0.98 -5.98
C LEU A 91 6.33 -2.49 -5.97
N LYS A 92 6.12 -3.17 -7.10
CA LYS A 92 6.51 -4.58 -7.26
C LYS A 92 8.01 -4.77 -7.05
N LYS A 93 8.85 -3.94 -7.67
CA LYS A 93 10.31 -4.00 -7.45
C LYS A 93 10.65 -3.79 -5.96
N CYS A 94 9.97 -2.87 -5.29
CA CYS A 94 10.12 -2.61 -3.85
C CYS A 94 9.78 -3.84 -2.99
N LEU A 95 8.75 -4.63 -3.32
CA LEU A 95 8.45 -5.86 -2.56
C LEU A 95 9.63 -6.83 -2.47
N TYR A 96 10.45 -6.89 -3.52
CA TYR A 96 11.56 -7.84 -3.60
C TYR A 96 12.89 -7.26 -3.14
N ASN A 97 13.12 -5.97 -3.34
CA ASN A 97 14.43 -5.33 -3.17
C ASN A 97 14.46 -4.25 -2.07
N GLY A 98 13.30 -3.84 -1.56
CA GLY A 98 13.21 -2.82 -0.53
C GLY A 98 13.63 -3.31 0.85
N ASP A 99 13.94 -2.36 1.73
CA ASP A 99 14.08 -2.65 3.15
C ASP A 99 12.73 -3.00 3.80
N TYR A 100 12.77 -3.42 5.06
CA TYR A 100 11.59 -3.86 5.80
C TYR A 100 10.46 -2.81 5.84
N ASN A 101 10.79 -1.54 6.11
CA ASN A 101 9.83 -0.46 6.24
C ASN A 101 9.24 -0.10 4.86
N GLN A 102 10.09 -0.07 3.84
CA GLN A 102 9.68 0.14 2.46
C GLN A 102 8.68 -0.94 2.02
N ILE A 103 8.97 -2.22 2.30
CA ILE A 103 8.07 -3.32 1.95
C ILE A 103 6.72 -3.18 2.67
N LEU A 104 6.71 -2.88 3.97
CA LEU A 104 5.47 -2.71 4.75
C LEU A 104 4.53 -1.66 4.12
N GLU A 105 5.07 -0.52 3.71
CA GLU A 105 4.26 0.56 3.15
C GLU A 105 4.00 0.39 1.63
N ALA A 106 4.84 -0.38 0.93
CA ALA A 106 4.59 -0.81 -0.44
C ALA A 106 3.35 -1.71 -0.51
N ILE A 107 3.20 -2.64 0.43
CA ILE A 107 2.03 -3.53 0.51
C ILE A 107 0.73 -2.74 0.69
N ASP A 108 0.73 -1.74 1.57
CA ASP A 108 -0.44 -0.87 1.78
C ASP A 108 -0.80 -0.11 0.49
N SER A 109 0.20 0.40 -0.22
CA SER A 109 0.03 1.11 -1.50
C SER A 109 -0.52 0.20 -2.60
N ILE A 110 0.04 -0.99 -2.77
CA ILE A 110 -0.42 -2.00 -3.74
C ILE A 110 -1.86 -2.36 -3.47
N GLY A 111 -2.17 -2.73 -2.21
CA GLY A 111 -3.53 -3.11 -1.86
C GLY A 111 -4.53 -1.97 -2.11
N TYR A 112 -4.16 -0.73 -1.80
CA TYR A 112 -5.01 0.44 -2.07
C TYR A 112 -5.26 0.64 -3.58
N ILE A 113 -4.19 0.71 -4.38
CA ILE A 113 -4.28 0.95 -5.83
C ILE A 113 -5.07 -0.18 -6.50
N SER A 114 -4.71 -1.44 -6.23
CA SER A 114 -5.43 -2.62 -6.74
C SER A 114 -6.89 -2.64 -6.32
N PHE A 115 -7.23 -2.15 -5.12
CA PHE A 115 -8.62 -2.10 -4.69
C PHE A 115 -9.44 -1.08 -5.48
N TYR A 116 -8.93 0.14 -5.63
CA TYR A 116 -9.69 1.25 -6.21
C TYR A 116 -9.73 1.23 -7.73
N GLU A 117 -8.68 0.70 -8.38
CA GLU A 117 -8.60 0.64 -9.84
C GLU A 117 -8.87 -0.76 -10.42
N ASP A 118 -9.31 -1.68 -9.56
CA ASP A 118 -9.62 -3.08 -9.88
C ASP A 118 -8.46 -3.85 -10.55
N ASP A 119 -7.22 -3.50 -10.20
CA ASP A 119 -6.02 -4.11 -10.76
C ASP A 119 -5.68 -5.44 -10.09
N GLN A 120 -5.52 -6.51 -10.87
CA GLN A 120 -5.24 -7.86 -10.36
C GLN A 120 -3.79 -8.33 -10.63
N THR A 121 -2.94 -7.48 -11.21
CA THR A 121 -1.64 -7.87 -11.78
C THR A 121 -0.65 -8.38 -10.73
N LEU A 122 -0.70 -7.85 -9.51
CA LEU A 122 0.21 -8.18 -8.41
C LEU A 122 -0.33 -9.24 -7.44
N GLU A 123 -1.42 -9.94 -7.77
CA GLU A 123 -2.00 -10.97 -6.88
C GLU A 123 -0.96 -12.04 -6.51
N LYS A 124 -0.26 -12.59 -7.51
CA LYS A 124 0.76 -13.63 -7.30
C LYS A 124 1.93 -13.12 -6.45
N ASP A 125 2.33 -11.88 -6.65
CA ASP A 125 3.40 -11.24 -5.88
C ASP A 125 3.00 -11.14 -4.40
N ILE A 126 1.78 -10.68 -4.09
CA ILE A 126 1.28 -10.62 -2.70
C ILE A 126 1.19 -12.01 -2.06
N ILE A 127 0.71 -13.02 -2.78
CA ILE A 127 0.64 -14.40 -2.27
C ILE A 127 2.04 -14.97 -2.00
N ASN A 128 3.02 -14.69 -2.85
CA ASN A 128 4.40 -15.10 -2.62
C ASN A 128 4.99 -14.43 -1.37
N MET A 129 4.68 -13.15 -1.16
CA MET A 129 5.13 -12.42 0.03
C MET A 129 4.49 -12.96 1.32
N ILE A 130 3.24 -13.45 1.28
CA ILE A 130 2.62 -14.14 2.43
C ILE A 130 3.41 -15.38 2.83
N LYS A 131 3.88 -16.17 1.84
CA LYS A 131 4.70 -17.35 2.12
C LYS A 131 6.05 -16.97 2.71
N LYS A 132 6.68 -15.92 2.17
CA LYS A 132 7.98 -15.40 2.63
C LYS A 132 7.92 -14.90 4.07
N TYR A 133 6.89 -14.15 4.44
CA TYR A 133 6.74 -13.48 5.74
C TYR A 133 5.74 -14.16 6.68
N LYS A 134 5.52 -15.47 6.53
CA LYS A 134 4.53 -16.23 7.32
C LYS A 134 4.72 -16.14 8.86
N ASN A 135 5.93 -15.82 9.31
CA ASN A 135 6.28 -15.72 10.73
C ASN A 135 6.39 -14.26 11.22
N ASP A 136 6.16 -13.27 10.36
CA ASP A 136 6.13 -11.86 10.72
C ASP A 136 4.68 -11.39 10.78
N GLU A 137 4.14 -11.23 11.99
CA GLU A 137 2.72 -10.92 12.16
C GLU A 137 2.31 -9.57 11.56
N LEU A 138 3.18 -8.56 11.63
CA LEU A 138 2.87 -7.22 11.13
C LEU A 138 2.84 -7.21 9.60
N MET A 139 3.86 -7.80 8.98
CA MET A 139 3.94 -7.95 7.53
C MET A 139 2.78 -8.80 7.01
N LEU A 140 2.53 -9.93 7.66
CA LEU A 140 1.45 -10.84 7.30
C LEU A 140 0.08 -10.17 7.44
N TRP A 141 -0.14 -9.37 8.48
CA TRP A 141 -1.36 -8.59 8.65
C TRP A 141 -1.59 -7.62 7.48
N LYS A 142 -0.56 -6.88 7.04
CA LYS A 142 -0.67 -6.00 5.88
C LYS A 142 -0.93 -6.76 4.58
N LEU A 143 -0.26 -7.90 4.39
CA LEU A 143 -0.45 -8.75 3.22
C LEU A 143 -1.87 -9.35 3.14
N ILE A 144 -2.38 -9.87 4.25
CA ILE A 144 -3.77 -10.36 4.33
C ILE A 144 -4.76 -9.22 4.08
N ARG A 145 -4.47 -8.01 4.58
CA ARG A 145 -5.28 -6.83 4.25
C ARG A 145 -5.26 -6.55 2.75
N ALA A 146 -4.12 -6.62 2.08
CA ALA A 146 -4.02 -6.39 0.63
C ALA A 146 -4.79 -7.45 -0.18
N LEU A 147 -4.95 -8.68 0.32
CA LEU A 147 -5.72 -9.73 -0.36
C LEU A 147 -7.18 -9.33 -0.67
N GLN A 148 -7.79 -8.41 0.09
CA GLN A 148 -9.17 -7.96 -0.19
C GLN A 148 -9.33 -7.29 -1.57
N SER A 149 -8.22 -6.89 -2.20
CA SER A 149 -8.18 -6.21 -3.49
C SER A 149 -8.25 -7.18 -4.66
N PHE A 150 -8.02 -8.48 -4.40
CA PHE A 150 -7.95 -9.52 -5.41
C PHE A 150 -9.15 -10.47 -5.31
N LYS A 151 -9.63 -10.99 -6.45
CA LYS A 151 -10.94 -11.68 -6.54
C LYS A 151 -10.86 -13.17 -6.84
N SER A 152 -9.66 -13.72 -7.07
CA SER A 152 -9.50 -15.12 -7.44
C SER A 152 -10.00 -16.09 -6.36
N GLU A 153 -10.29 -17.33 -6.75
CA GLU A 153 -10.68 -18.34 -5.77
C GLU A 153 -9.50 -18.71 -4.84
N ASN A 154 -8.28 -18.64 -5.34
CA ASN A 154 -7.07 -18.84 -4.54
C ASN A 154 -6.99 -17.83 -3.39
N VAL A 155 -7.23 -16.55 -3.68
CA VAL A 155 -7.29 -15.48 -2.67
C VAL A 155 -8.38 -15.75 -1.64
N LYS A 156 -9.57 -16.17 -2.07
CA LYS A 156 -10.67 -16.50 -1.14
C LYS A 156 -10.33 -17.68 -0.24
N ASN A 157 -9.67 -18.71 -0.78
CA ASN A 157 -9.27 -19.87 0.02
C ASN A 157 -8.21 -19.47 1.06
N LEU A 158 -7.22 -18.68 0.66
CA LEU A 158 -6.22 -18.15 1.58
C LEU A 158 -6.83 -17.29 2.69
N LEU A 159 -7.81 -16.43 2.35
CA LEU A 159 -8.55 -15.66 3.35
C LEU A 159 -9.40 -16.56 4.28
N LYS A 160 -10.01 -17.65 3.78
CA LYS A 160 -10.72 -18.61 4.64
C LYS A 160 -9.77 -19.28 5.63
N GLU A 161 -8.56 -19.66 5.21
CA GLU A 161 -7.54 -20.22 6.11
C GLU A 161 -7.19 -19.23 7.24
N TYR A 162 -6.89 -17.98 6.90
CA TYR A 162 -6.55 -16.95 7.90
C TYR A 162 -7.72 -16.52 8.78
N SER A 163 -8.97 -16.78 8.36
CA SER A 163 -10.14 -16.52 9.21
C SER A 163 -10.17 -17.40 10.46
N ASN A 164 -9.42 -18.51 10.48
CA ASN A 164 -9.25 -19.40 11.62
C ASN A 164 -7.92 -19.18 12.38
N SER A 165 -7.13 -18.16 12.02
CA SER A 165 -5.83 -17.88 12.66
C SER A 165 -5.96 -17.69 14.17
N LYS A 166 -4.96 -18.06 14.98
CA LYS A 166 -4.96 -17.75 16.43
C LYS A 166 -4.76 -16.26 16.72
N VAL A 167 -4.15 -15.52 15.78
CA VAL A 167 -3.93 -14.07 15.89
C VAL A 167 -5.19 -13.31 15.45
N LYS A 168 -5.83 -12.62 16.40
CA LYS A 168 -7.14 -11.97 16.18
C LYS A 168 -7.12 -10.95 15.04
N GLN A 169 -6.03 -10.20 14.87
CA GLN A 169 -5.91 -9.18 13.84
C GLN A 169 -5.84 -9.79 12.43
N LEU A 170 -5.19 -10.95 12.28
CA LEU A 170 -5.19 -11.67 11.00
C LEU A 170 -6.59 -12.18 10.67
N ARG A 171 -7.30 -12.76 11.65
CA ARG A 171 -8.71 -13.16 11.48
C ARG A 171 -9.58 -11.99 11.04
N TRP A 172 -9.44 -10.83 11.69
CA TRP A 172 -10.22 -9.63 11.38
C TRP A 172 -10.06 -9.15 9.95
N GLU A 173 -8.82 -9.09 9.45
CA GLU A 173 -8.55 -8.69 8.07
C GLU A 173 -9.03 -9.77 7.08
N ALA A 174 -8.87 -11.05 7.42
CA ALA A 174 -9.29 -12.16 6.58
C ALA A 174 -10.81 -12.19 6.36
N GLU A 175 -11.59 -12.14 7.45
CA GLU A 175 -13.06 -12.03 7.40
C GLU A 175 -13.51 -10.78 6.62
N ARG A 176 -12.82 -9.66 6.84
CA ARG A 176 -13.14 -8.41 6.15
C ARG A 176 -12.86 -8.56 4.65
N GLY A 177 -11.73 -9.15 4.26
CA GLY A 177 -11.38 -9.41 2.87
C GLY A 177 -12.44 -10.24 2.15
N LEU A 178 -12.90 -11.34 2.75
CA LEU A 178 -13.99 -12.16 2.20
C LEU A 178 -15.27 -11.34 1.98
N ASN A 179 -15.65 -10.51 2.95
CA ASN A 179 -16.82 -9.66 2.84
C ASN A 179 -16.69 -8.59 1.74
N GLN A 180 -15.49 -8.03 1.54
CA GLN A 180 -15.23 -7.04 0.51
C GLN A 180 -15.30 -7.65 -0.90
N ILE A 181 -14.71 -8.83 -1.10
CA ILE A 181 -14.77 -9.56 -2.37
C ILE A 181 -16.22 -9.92 -2.72
N LYS A 182 -17.03 -10.36 -1.74
CA LYS A 182 -18.46 -10.65 -1.94
C LYS A 182 -19.25 -9.41 -2.39
N ARG A 183 -18.95 -8.24 -1.83
CA ARG A 183 -19.64 -6.98 -2.17
C ARG A 183 -19.35 -6.51 -3.59
N LYS A 184 -18.10 -6.66 -4.06
CA LYS A 184 -17.69 -6.28 -5.42
C LYS A 184 -18.26 -7.18 -6.53
N LYS A 185 -18.94 -8.28 -6.20
CA LYS A 185 -19.62 -9.15 -7.17
C LYS A 185 -21.06 -8.73 -7.48
N LYS A 186 -21.60 -7.77 -6.72
CA LYS A 186 -22.91 -7.15 -6.98
C LYS A 186 -22.69 -5.85 -7.73
#